data_AF-A0A8E2AYN5-F1
#
_entry.id   AF-A0A8E2AYN5-F1
#
_cell.length_a   1.000
_cell.length_b   1.000
_cell.length_c   1.000
_cell.angle_alpha   90.00
_cell.angle_beta   90.00
_cell.angle_gamma   90.00
#
_symmetry.space_group_name_H-M   'P 1'
#
loop_
_entity.id
_entity.type
_entity.pdbx_description
1 polymer ?
#
loop_
_entity_poly.entity_id
_entity_poly.type
_entity_poly.pdbx_seq_one_letter_code
_entity_poly.pdbx_strand_id
1 'polypeptide(L)'
;MSAPHTKRVCQIIKLKPGAEEAYKELHAAAWPSVLAAIARAHIADYSIHYYAPLRLLIAHFKYTGTDYEGDMRKLAQDPETQRWWALTDGLQESLVEGAQGSGRDVPWWLDLEEVFRIDGQFRLQVIRVLGHSSVIVRVSTSTARRDVADVRKSFRLEESRSK
;
A
#
# COMPACT_ATOMS: atom_id res chain seq x y z
N MET A 1 16.80 -5.54 13.73
CA MET A 1 16.98 -4.25 13.04
C MET A 1 15.59 -3.75 12.67
N SER A 2 15.16 -2.59 13.17
CA SER A 2 13.89 -1.99 12.75
C SER A 2 14.00 -1.69 11.25
N ALA A 3 13.04 -2.12 10.44
CA ALA A 3 13.06 -1.79 9.02
C ALA A 3 13.11 -0.25 8.88
N PRO A 4 13.96 0.30 7.99
CA PRO A 4 13.99 1.74 7.73
C PRO A 4 12.57 2.21 7.39
N HIS A 5 12.21 3.43 7.80
CA HIS A 5 10.86 3.98 7.66
C HIS A 5 10.38 3.95 6.20
N THR A 6 9.73 2.86 5.79
CA THR A 6 9.20 2.71 4.44
C THR A 6 7.91 3.50 4.34
N LYS A 7 7.85 4.48 3.44
CA LYS A 7 6.57 5.09 3.02
C LYS A 7 5.77 3.99 2.30
N ARG A 8 4.49 3.88 2.60
CA ARG A 8 3.56 3.02 1.86
C ARG A 8 2.62 3.92 1.09
N VAL A 9 2.36 3.55 -0.14
CA VAL A 9 1.50 4.31 -1.04
C VAL A 9 0.37 3.39 -1.45
N CYS A 10 -0.85 3.89 -1.30
CA CYS A 10 -2.05 3.28 -1.83
C CYS A 10 -2.68 4.30 -2.78
N GLN A 11 -2.98 3.87 -4.00
CA GLN A 11 -3.43 4.73 -5.08
C GLN A 11 -4.56 4.06 -5.84
N ILE A 12 -5.51 4.85 -6.32
CA ILE A 12 -6.63 4.36 -7.12
C ILE A 12 -6.80 5.11 -8.43
N ILE A 13 -7.28 4.39 -9.44
CA ILE A 13 -7.69 4.91 -10.74
C ILE A 13 -8.76 4.00 -11.33
N LYS A 14 -9.53 4.45 -12.32
CA LYS A 14 -10.45 3.59 -13.06
C LYS A 14 -9.82 3.05 -14.33
N LEU A 15 -10.26 1.87 -14.76
CA LEU A 15 -10.12 1.44 -16.15
C LEU A 15 -11.26 1.99 -16.98
N LYS A 16 -10.99 2.37 -18.23
CA LYS A 16 -12.02 2.68 -19.21
C LYS A 16 -12.91 1.44 -19.46
N PRO A 17 -14.19 1.62 -19.83
CA PRO A 17 -15.05 0.49 -20.19
C PRO A 17 -14.41 -0.37 -21.30
N GLY A 18 -14.37 -1.69 -21.10
CA GLY A 18 -13.80 -2.65 -22.06
C GLY A 18 -12.27 -2.78 -22.03
N ALA A 19 -11.54 -2.00 -21.21
CA ALA A 19 -10.08 -2.02 -21.18
C ALA A 19 -9.46 -3.13 -20.30
N GLU A 20 -10.27 -3.92 -19.60
CA GLU A 20 -9.83 -4.88 -18.58
C GLU A 20 -8.85 -5.93 -19.10
N GLU A 21 -9.22 -6.62 -20.17
CA GLU A 21 -8.40 -7.69 -20.74
C GLU A 21 -7.08 -7.14 -21.26
N ALA A 22 -7.13 -6.09 -22.07
CA ALA A 22 -5.95 -5.41 -22.58
C ALA A 22 -5.01 -4.92 -21.46
N TYR A 23 -5.56 -4.40 -20.36
CA TYR A 23 -4.76 -3.96 -19.22
C TYR A 23 -4.03 -5.12 -18.54
N LYS A 24 -4.73 -6.25 -18.33
CA LYS A 24 -4.17 -7.45 -17.72
C LYS A 24 -3.08 -8.07 -18.59
N GLU A 25 -3.33 -8.18 -19.90
CA GLU A 25 -2.34 -8.69 -20.87
C GLU A 25 -1.09 -7.82 -20.89
N LEU A 26 -1.27 -6.50 -20.97
CA LEU A 26 -0.16 -5.55 -20.96
C LEU A 26 0.69 -5.71 -19.69
N HIS A 27 0.08 -5.78 -18.50
CA HIS A 27 0.81 -5.93 -17.23
C HIS A 27 1.41 -7.32 -17.02
N ALA A 28 0.81 -8.38 -17.56
CA ALA A 28 1.40 -9.72 -17.53
C ALA A 28 2.73 -9.78 -18.32
N ALA A 29 2.89 -8.90 -19.31
CA ALA A 29 4.09 -8.73 -20.12
C ALA A 29 4.81 -7.40 -19.86
N ALA A 30 4.78 -6.91 -18.62
CA ALA A 30 5.42 -5.64 -18.25
C ALA A 30 6.89 -5.60 -18.69
N TRP A 31 7.29 -4.48 -19.30
CA TRP A 31 8.60 -4.38 -19.92
C TRP A 31 9.73 -4.44 -18.88
N PRO A 32 10.78 -5.25 -19.09
CA PRO A 32 11.92 -5.32 -18.15
C PRO A 32 12.57 -3.95 -17.88
N SER A 33 12.61 -3.06 -18.88
CA SER A 33 13.14 -1.69 -18.73
C SER A 33 12.34 -0.87 -17.72
N VAL A 34 11.01 -0.96 -17.76
CA VAL A 34 10.08 -0.29 -16.85
C VAL A 34 10.20 -0.86 -15.43
N LEU A 35 10.26 -2.20 -15.30
CA LEU A 35 10.47 -2.84 -14.00
C LEU A 35 11.80 -2.42 -13.37
N ALA A 36 12.86 -2.31 -14.19
CA ALA A 36 14.15 -1.80 -13.73
C ALA A 36 14.09 -0.32 -13.31
N ALA A 37 13.32 0.52 -14.02
CA ALA A 37 13.12 1.93 -13.63
C ALA A 37 12.39 2.05 -12.29
N ILE A 38 11.32 1.28 -12.08
CA ILE A 38 10.58 1.18 -10.82
C ILE A 38 11.51 0.76 -9.67
N ALA A 39 12.35 -0.25 -9.89
CA ALA A 39 13.32 -0.72 -8.90
C ALA A 39 14.39 0.33 -8.57
N ARG A 40 14.92 1.05 -9.58
CA ARG A 40 15.86 2.18 -9.38
C ARG A 40 15.24 3.33 -8.59
N ALA A 41 13.92 3.51 -8.67
CA ALA A 41 13.16 4.49 -7.89
C ALA A 41 12.79 3.98 -6.47
N HIS A 42 13.38 2.88 -6.02
CA HIS A 42 13.19 2.29 -4.69
C HIS A 42 11.74 1.90 -4.38
N ILE A 43 10.92 1.68 -5.41
CA ILE A 43 9.59 1.09 -5.29
C ILE A 43 9.76 -0.43 -5.17
N ALA A 44 9.19 -1.01 -4.12
CA ALA A 44 9.24 -2.43 -3.81
C ALA A 44 7.85 -2.92 -3.39
N ASP A 45 7.64 -4.23 -3.45
CA ASP A 45 6.37 -4.87 -3.04
C ASP A 45 5.15 -4.21 -3.72
N TYR A 46 5.29 -3.95 -5.02
CA TYR A 46 4.29 -3.25 -5.83
C TYR A 46 3.28 -4.25 -6.41
N SER A 47 2.01 -4.03 -6.10
CA SER A 47 0.87 -4.79 -6.60
C SER A 47 -0.21 -3.85 -7.13
N ILE A 48 -0.94 -4.28 -8.14
CA ILE A 48 -2.15 -3.60 -8.65
C ILE A 48 -3.28 -4.62 -8.64
N HIS A 49 -4.33 -4.33 -7.88
CA HIS A 49 -5.55 -5.14 -7.80
C HIS A 49 -6.65 -4.50 -8.64
N TYR A 50 -7.61 -5.30 -9.10
CA TYR A 50 -8.74 -4.81 -9.87
C TYR A 50 -10.06 -5.21 -9.22
N TYR A 51 -10.94 -4.23 -9.01
CA TYR A 51 -12.29 -4.41 -8.50
C TYR A 51 -13.31 -4.08 -9.60
N ALA A 52 -13.74 -5.14 -10.30
CA ALA A 52 -14.59 -5.05 -11.49
C ALA A 52 -15.89 -4.24 -11.31
N PRO A 53 -16.65 -4.35 -10.19
CA PRO A 53 -17.90 -3.60 -10.04
C PRO A 53 -17.78 -2.09 -10.18
N LEU A 54 -16.60 -1.53 -9.86
CA LEU A 54 -16.32 -0.09 -10.00
C LEU A 54 -15.28 0.21 -11.09
N ARG A 55 -14.83 -0.80 -11.83
CA ARG A 55 -13.67 -0.73 -12.73
C ARG A 55 -12.43 -0.15 -12.05
N LEU A 56 -12.27 -0.38 -10.75
CA LEU A 56 -11.26 0.31 -9.95
C LEU A 56 -9.96 -0.49 -9.90
N LEU A 57 -8.86 0.14 -10.29
CA LEU A 57 -7.52 -0.35 -10.02
C LEU A 57 -7.04 0.21 -8.68
N ILE A 58 -6.42 -0.65 -7.87
CA ILE A 58 -5.90 -0.33 -6.55
C ILE A 58 -4.42 -0.71 -6.53
N ALA A 59 -3.57 0.29 -6.70
CA ALA A 59 -2.12 0.17 -6.64
C ALA A 59 -1.65 0.30 -5.18
N HIS A 60 -0.80 -0.61 -4.73
CA HIS A 60 -0.15 -0.52 -3.43
C HIS A 60 1.32 -0.90 -3.55
N PHE A 61 2.21 -0.06 -3.01
CA PHE A 61 3.65 -0.34 -2.97
C PHE A 61 4.34 0.26 -1.73
N LYS A 62 5.53 -0.26 -1.43
CA LYS A 62 6.46 0.30 -0.46
C LYS A 62 7.51 1.13 -1.19
N TYR A 63 7.77 2.31 -0.68
CA TYR A 63 8.96 3.07 -1.04
C TYR A 63 10.04 2.86 0.03
N THR A 64 11.24 2.54 -0.42
CA THR A 64 12.38 2.13 0.43
C THR A 64 13.58 3.07 0.35
N GLY A 65 13.51 4.13 -0.47
CA GLY A 65 14.57 5.13 -0.62
C GLY A 65 14.48 6.23 0.43
N THR A 66 15.24 7.31 0.20
CA THR A 66 15.36 8.45 1.13
C THR A 66 14.80 9.77 0.58
N ASP A 67 14.63 9.91 -0.74
CA ASP A 67 14.04 11.08 -1.40
C ASP A 67 12.91 10.67 -2.35
N TYR A 68 11.70 10.50 -1.81
CA TYR A 68 10.54 10.03 -2.57
C TYR A 68 10.23 10.93 -3.76
N GLU A 69 10.18 12.24 -3.53
CA GLU A 69 9.84 13.21 -4.56
C GLU A 69 10.92 13.25 -5.66
N GLY A 70 12.20 13.18 -5.29
CA GLY A 70 13.30 13.10 -6.25
C GLY A 70 13.27 11.84 -7.10
N ASP A 71 12.99 10.69 -6.49
CA ASP A 71 12.94 9.43 -7.23
C ASP A 71 11.69 9.32 -8.12
N MET A 72 10.55 9.84 -7.68
CA MET A 72 9.35 9.92 -8.52
C MET A 72 9.55 10.88 -9.71
N ARG A 73 10.27 12.00 -9.52
CA ARG A 73 10.66 12.89 -10.63
C ARG A 73 11.55 12.19 -11.65
N LYS A 74 12.57 11.45 -11.20
CA LYS A 74 13.45 10.68 -12.10
C LYS A 74 12.66 9.61 -12.86
N LEU A 75 11.76 8.90 -12.17
CA LEU A 75 10.89 7.90 -12.80
C LEU A 75 10.00 8.54 -13.86
N ALA A 76 9.46 9.74 -13.61
CA ALA A 76 8.65 10.48 -14.58
C ALA A 76 9.42 11.01 -15.79
N GLN A 77 10.74 11.14 -15.67
CA GLN A 77 11.64 11.56 -16.75
C GLN A 77 12.21 10.37 -17.55
N ASP A 78 12.03 9.13 -17.08
CA ASP A 78 12.53 7.94 -17.77
C ASP A 78 11.76 7.70 -19.09
N PRO A 79 12.43 7.67 -20.26
CA PRO A 79 11.76 7.56 -21.55
C PRO A 79 10.96 6.26 -21.73
N GLU A 80 11.45 5.15 -21.17
CA GLU A 80 10.77 3.87 -21.28
C GLU A 80 9.52 3.85 -20.39
N THR A 81 9.60 4.44 -19.20
CA THR A 81 8.43 4.68 -18.35
C THR A 81 7.39 5.57 -19.03
N GLN A 82 7.80 6.65 -19.71
CA GLN A 82 6.86 7.51 -20.45
C GLN A 82 6.16 6.78 -21.61
N ARG A 83 6.91 5.96 -22.36
CA ARG A 83 6.34 5.12 -23.43
C ARG A 83 5.35 4.09 -22.89
N TRP A 84 5.68 3.47 -21.76
CA TRP A 84 4.79 2.57 -21.06
C TRP A 84 3.52 3.27 -20.60
N TRP A 85 3.64 4.45 -19.98
CA TRP A 85 2.50 5.24 -19.55
C TRP A 85 1.59 5.66 -20.69
N ALA A 86 2.12 6.02 -21.85
CA ALA A 86 1.29 6.33 -23.02
C ALA A 86 0.33 5.18 -23.39
N LEU A 87 0.75 3.92 -23.19
CA LEU A 87 -0.11 2.75 -23.40
C LEU A 87 -1.11 2.58 -22.25
N THR A 88 -0.65 2.61 -20.99
CA THR A 88 -1.52 2.36 -19.83
C THR A 88 -2.54 3.48 -19.60
N ASP A 89 -2.15 4.74 -19.77
CA ASP A 89 -3.03 5.91 -19.66
C ASP A 89 -4.16 5.83 -20.70
N GLY A 90 -3.86 5.28 -21.88
CA GLY A 90 -4.84 4.98 -22.92
C GLY A 90 -5.97 4.05 -22.46
N LEU A 91 -5.73 3.21 -21.46
CA LEU A 91 -6.66 2.24 -20.88
C LEU A 91 -7.33 2.74 -19.59
N GLN A 92 -6.86 3.87 -19.03
CA GLN A 92 -7.23 4.35 -17.70
C GLN A 92 -8.05 5.64 -17.74
N GLU A 93 -8.77 5.90 -16.66
CA GLU A 93 -9.60 7.08 -16.44
C GLU A 93 -9.30 7.61 -15.03
N SER A 94 -8.70 8.80 -14.93
CA SER A 94 -8.35 9.40 -13.65
C SER A 94 -9.57 9.79 -12.83
N LEU A 95 -9.42 9.70 -11.50
CA LEU A 95 -10.36 10.25 -10.51
C LEU A 95 -9.97 11.66 -10.06
N VAL A 96 -8.80 12.15 -10.48
CA VAL A 96 -8.31 13.48 -10.15
C VAL A 96 -8.80 14.47 -11.19
N GLU A 97 -9.49 15.51 -10.75
CA GLU A 97 -10.02 16.55 -11.63
C GLU A 97 -8.88 17.28 -12.36
N GLY A 98 -9.01 17.45 -13.68
CA GLY A 98 -8.02 18.11 -14.52
C GLY A 98 -6.79 17.27 -14.90
N ALA A 99 -6.72 16.01 -14.47
CA ALA A 99 -5.63 15.12 -14.84
C ALA A 99 -5.68 14.73 -16.34
N GLN A 100 -4.53 14.78 -17.00
CA GLN A 100 -4.40 14.59 -18.46
C GLN A 100 -3.51 13.39 -18.85
N GLY A 101 -2.92 12.71 -17.87
CA GLY A 101 -2.04 11.55 -18.05
C GLY A 101 -0.94 11.50 -16.99
N SER A 102 -0.20 10.41 -16.97
CA SER A 102 0.96 10.21 -16.09
C SER A 102 2.10 11.17 -16.44
N GLY A 103 2.87 11.58 -15.43
CA GLY A 103 4.02 12.48 -15.59
C GLY A 103 3.67 13.93 -15.96
N ARG A 104 2.42 14.37 -15.73
CA ARG A 104 1.95 15.75 -15.90
C ARG A 104 1.92 16.50 -14.56
N ASP A 105 1.59 17.79 -14.61
CA ASP A 105 1.52 18.65 -13.43
C ASP A 105 0.45 18.19 -12.42
N VAL A 106 -0.67 17.66 -12.93
CA VAL A 106 -1.75 17.08 -12.12
C VAL A 106 -1.53 15.56 -12.01
N PRO A 107 -1.53 14.98 -10.79
CA PRO A 107 -1.37 13.55 -10.60
C PRO A 107 -2.40 12.71 -11.37
N TRP A 108 -1.94 11.64 -12.00
CA TRP A 108 -2.82 10.75 -12.75
C TRP A 108 -3.58 9.77 -11.85
N TRP A 109 -2.90 9.23 -10.83
CA TRP A 109 -3.49 8.36 -9.83
C TRP A 109 -3.89 9.19 -8.60
N LEU A 110 -4.99 8.80 -7.96
CA LEU A 110 -5.44 9.43 -6.72
C LEU A 110 -4.80 8.72 -5.52
N ASP A 111 -4.00 9.42 -4.75
CA ASP A 111 -3.42 8.94 -3.49
C ASP A 111 -4.49 8.78 -2.40
N LEU A 112 -4.38 7.70 -1.62
CA LEU A 112 -5.25 7.42 -0.47
C LEU A 112 -4.48 7.56 0.86
N GLU A 113 -5.19 8.04 1.89
CA GLU A 113 -4.67 8.18 3.24
C GLU A 113 -4.51 6.80 3.94
N GLU A 114 -3.33 6.54 4.50
CA GLU A 114 -3.12 5.40 5.39
C GLU A 114 -3.67 5.73 6.79
N VAL A 115 -4.89 5.31 7.08
CA VAL A 115 -5.56 5.59 8.38
C VAL A 115 -5.22 4.60 9.48
N PHE A 116 -4.70 3.41 9.14
CA PHE A 116 -4.34 2.37 10.10
C PHE A 116 -3.21 1.49 9.56
N ARG A 117 -2.27 1.12 10.45
CA ARG A 117 -1.18 0.20 10.12
C ARG A 117 -0.72 -0.58 11.34
N ILE A 118 -0.35 -1.84 11.09
CA ILE A 118 0.40 -2.66 12.03
C ILE A 118 1.55 -3.38 11.31
N ASP A 119 2.74 -3.34 11.89
CA ASP A 119 3.97 -3.89 11.30
C ASP A 119 4.49 -5.16 12.00
N GLY A 120 3.77 -5.63 13.02
CA GLY A 120 3.96 -6.95 13.62
C GLY A 120 4.99 -7.07 14.73
N GLN A 121 5.48 -5.97 15.34
CA GLN A 121 6.32 -6.07 16.53
C GLN A 121 5.50 -6.31 17.82
N PHE A 122 4.97 -7.53 17.96
CA PHE A 122 4.43 -8.00 19.23
C PHE A 122 5.48 -8.86 19.93
N ARG A 123 6.04 -8.37 21.04
CA ARG A 123 6.69 -9.26 22.01
C ARG A 123 5.61 -9.77 22.96
N LEU A 124 5.28 -11.06 22.84
CA LEU A 124 4.58 -11.77 23.92
C LEU A 124 5.58 -11.93 25.06
N GLN A 125 5.38 -11.20 26.16
CA GLN A 125 6.10 -11.46 27.39
C GLN A 125 5.21 -12.33 28.27
N VAL A 126 5.61 -13.60 28.47
CA VAL A 126 4.99 -14.44 29.51
C VAL A 126 5.45 -13.89 30.85
N ILE A 127 4.54 -13.27 31.60
CA ILE A 127 4.88 -12.60 32.86
C ILE A 127 4.98 -13.61 34.02
N ARG A 128 4.21 -14.71 33.98
CA ARG A 128 4.25 -15.75 35.00
C ARG A 128 3.53 -17.02 34.52
N VAL A 129 4.11 -18.19 34.79
CA VAL A 129 3.42 -19.48 34.78
C VAL A 129 3.04 -19.79 36.24
N LEU A 130 1.75 -19.81 36.55
CA LEU A 130 1.24 -20.30 37.83
C LEU A 130 0.68 -21.71 37.58
N GLY A 131 1.21 -22.70 38.30
CA GLY A 131 0.99 -24.15 38.18
C GLY A 131 -0.19 -24.66 37.32
N HIS A 132 0.12 -25.62 36.44
CA HIS A 132 -0.68 -26.57 35.64
C HIS A 132 -2.01 -26.14 34.97
N SER A 133 -2.61 -24.98 35.25
CA SER A 133 -3.94 -24.66 34.70
C SER A 133 -4.14 -23.22 34.23
N SER A 134 -3.18 -22.30 34.41
CA SER A 134 -3.36 -20.89 33.98
C SER A 134 -2.09 -20.21 33.50
N VAL A 135 -2.12 -19.69 32.26
CA VAL A 135 -1.07 -18.82 31.67
C VAL A 135 -1.59 -17.39 31.56
N ILE A 136 -0.88 -16.43 32.15
CA ILE A 136 -1.17 -14.99 31.98
C ILE A 136 -0.26 -14.44 30.88
N VAL A 137 -0.85 -14.04 29.76
CA VAL A 137 -0.15 -13.41 28.63
C VAL A 137 -0.40 -11.91 28.67
N ARG A 138 0.66 -11.09 28.67
CA ARG A 138 0.54 -9.65 28.41
C ARG A 138 0.96 -9.37 26.97
N VAL A 139 0.03 -8.90 26.17
CA VAL A 139 0.33 -8.34 24.85
C VAL A 139 0.76 -6.89 25.08
N SER A 140 2.04 -6.57 24.84
CA SER A 140 2.50 -5.19 24.76
C SER A 140 2.73 -4.86 23.29
N THR A 141 1.99 -3.90 22.76
CA THR A 141 2.32 -3.27 21.49
C THR A 141 3.51 -2.34 21.73
N SER A 142 4.61 -2.55 21.03
CA SER A 142 5.69 -1.56 20.97
C SER A 142 5.31 -0.50 19.94
N THR A 143 4.27 0.28 20.21
CA THR A 143 4.00 1.47 19.40
C THR A 143 4.75 2.61 20.06
N ALA A 144 5.77 3.13 19.37
CA ALA A 144 6.48 4.33 19.75
C ALA A 144 5.48 5.44 20.13
N ARG A 145 5.81 6.15 21.22
CA ARG A 145 5.04 7.22 21.87
C ARG A 145 4.15 8.00 20.88
N ARG A 146 2.85 7.95 21.11
CA ARG A 146 1.97 9.11 20.89
C ARG A 146 1.17 9.29 22.16
N ASP A 147 1.29 10.48 22.75
CA ASP A 147 0.36 10.99 23.74
C ASP A 147 -1.04 10.94 23.13
N VAL A 148 -1.86 10.00 23.57
CA VAL A 148 -3.31 10.04 23.37
C VAL A 148 -3.93 9.60 24.68
N ALA A 149 -4.71 10.51 25.25
CA ALA A 149 -5.45 10.32 26.47
C ALA A 149 -6.30 9.04 26.41
N ASP A 150 -6.28 8.36 27.55
CA ASP A 150 -7.08 7.24 28.02
C ASP A 150 -8.44 7.06 27.30
N VAL A 151 -8.56 6.01 26.48
CA VAL A 151 -9.86 5.40 26.13
C VAL A 151 -9.80 3.93 26.51
N ARG A 152 -10.09 3.65 27.79
CA ARG A 152 -10.42 2.31 28.27
C ARG A 152 -11.79 1.89 27.74
N LYS A 153 -11.82 1.12 26.65
CA LYS A 153 -12.94 0.21 26.36
C LYS A 153 -12.53 -1.20 26.74
N SER A 154 -12.98 -1.63 27.91
CA SER A 154 -12.89 -3.02 28.36
C SER A 154 -13.85 -3.88 27.55
N PHE A 155 -13.34 -4.67 26.60
CA PHE A 155 -14.12 -5.70 25.92
C PHE A 155 -14.10 -6.96 26.82
N ARG A 156 -15.22 -7.23 27.52
CA ARG A 156 -15.41 -8.47 28.28
C ARG A 156 -15.95 -9.52 27.30
N LEU A 157 -15.11 -10.49 26.95
CA LEU A 157 -15.57 -11.73 26.30
C LEU A 157 -16.34 -12.53 27.35
N GLU A 158 -17.67 -12.55 27.25
CA GLU A 158 -18.48 -13.54 27.95
C GLU A 158 -18.47 -14.84 27.13
N GLU A 159 -17.80 -15.87 27.65
CA GLU A 159 -17.95 -17.24 27.17
C GLU A 159 -19.38 -17.71 27.46
N SER A 160 -20.20 -17.79 26.41
CA SER A 160 -21.49 -18.46 26.47
C SER A 160 -21.27 -19.96 26.66
N ARG A 161 -21.35 -20.46 27.89
CA ARG A 161 -21.58 -21.88 28.15
C ARG A 161 -23.03 -22.21 27.76
N SER A 162 -23.18 -22.95 26.67
CA SER A 162 -24.45 -23.57 26.29
C SER A 162 -24.50 -24.99 26.88
N LYS A 163 -25.49 -25.17 27.75
CA LYS A 163 -26.17 -26.40 28.22
C LYS A 163 -25.33 -27.57 28.75
#